data_AF-A0AAW0DIW1-F1
#
_entry.id   AF-A0AAW0DIW1-F1
#
_cell.length_a   1.000
_cell.length_b   1.000
_cell.length_c   1.000
_cell.angle_alpha   90.00
_cell.angle_beta   90.00
_cell.angle_gamma   90.00
#
_symmetry.space_group_name_H-M   'P 1'
#
loop_
_entity.id
_entity.type
_entity.pdbx_description
1 polymer ?
#
loop_
_entity_poly.entity_id
_entity_poly.type
_entity_poly.pdbx_seq_one_letter_code
_entity_poly.pdbx_strand_id
1 'polypeptide(L)'
;MLYDALPTAAGKTSSLRRHKRHYAYLCVFATLVVHVQSKLAEIQLQLCTPALTVVEPEEQTPRMYLRVGPLGGEGMGSVLQHFKQSIVLSQVLDSSLHFGWNEIYNANAESQTLNVTKACRVQDFIPHEDRDAVVRGWCAGEDSAIARLDDVKTRMADCTGILDTEVDELTQDLNGCIMPWVRSRLIPPRSSSPFAPPSLPYSSNPSRPMSVGIHIRWGDTAPLRGTDISTHDFYGSMNFPDIARILADLRAFSSNPLEITIAMEEADRAVIALLNLEAGEYTLLDSPQTQALDDLRVLSRSDVLLLGESSYGVLTHLLAPPGLTIVKGGGLGKFRNTSGFGRHVVYLDDYTSNFQPPTRSPHD
;
A
#
# COMPACT_ATOMS: atom_id res chain seq x y z
N MET A 1 -2.63 31.41 -55.79
CA MET A 1 -2.61 29.99 -56.20
C MET A 1 -3.81 29.37 -55.47
N LEU A 2 -5.01 29.17 -56.06
CA LEU A 2 -5.39 28.44 -57.30
C LEU A 2 -4.89 26.98 -57.23
N TYR A 3 -5.70 25.91 -57.35
CA TYR A 3 -7.13 25.72 -57.72
C TYR A 3 -7.81 24.80 -56.67
N ASP A 4 -9.05 25.04 -56.21
CA ASP A 4 -10.37 24.59 -56.73
C ASP A 4 -10.60 23.06 -56.86
N ALA A 5 -11.72 22.58 -56.29
CA ALA A 5 -12.85 21.98 -57.05
C ALA A 5 -14.05 21.57 -56.15
N LEU A 6 -15.17 22.29 -56.33
CA LEU A 6 -16.57 21.81 -56.14
C LEU A 6 -17.04 21.14 -57.48
N PRO A 7 -18.31 20.70 -57.75
CA PRO A 7 -19.59 21.02 -57.09
C PRO A 7 -20.77 19.99 -57.08
N THR A 8 -21.83 20.29 -56.30
CA THR A 8 -23.30 20.01 -56.55
C THR A 8 -23.78 18.56 -56.83
N ALA A 9 -25.07 18.16 -56.82
CA ALA A 9 -26.40 18.76 -56.60
C ALA A 9 -27.32 17.66 -55.96
N ALA A 10 -28.63 17.75 -55.69
CA ALA A 10 -29.71 18.75 -55.65
C ALA A 10 -30.94 18.12 -54.93
N GLY A 11 -32.00 18.90 -54.63
CA GLY A 11 -33.36 18.33 -54.37
C GLY A 11 -34.14 18.94 -53.21
N LYS A 12 -35.04 19.90 -53.49
CA LYS A 12 -36.01 20.46 -52.53
C LYS A 12 -37.43 19.89 -52.77
N THR A 13 -38.31 20.14 -51.79
CA THR A 13 -39.79 19.99 -51.83
C THR A 13 -40.30 18.54 -51.69
N SER A 14 -41.49 18.27 -51.12
CA SER A 14 -42.61 19.16 -50.79
C SER A 14 -43.37 18.75 -49.52
N SER A 15 -44.08 19.73 -48.92
CA SER A 15 -45.12 19.51 -47.90
C SER A 15 -46.46 19.24 -48.58
N LEU A 16 -47.28 18.30 -48.07
CA LEU A 16 -48.74 18.49 -47.84
C LEU A 16 -49.48 17.23 -47.34
N ARG A 17 -49.87 17.28 -46.05
CA ARG A 17 -51.21 16.97 -45.48
C ARG A 17 -52.13 15.88 -46.10
N ARG A 18 -52.59 15.02 -45.16
CA ARG A 18 -53.99 14.58 -44.87
C ARG A 18 -54.59 13.27 -45.45
N HIS A 19 -55.04 12.45 -44.49
CA HIS A 19 -56.34 11.73 -44.41
C HIS A 19 -56.58 10.41 -45.18
N LYS A 20 -56.57 9.28 -44.44
CA LYS A 20 -57.74 8.48 -43.94
C LYS A 20 -57.17 7.20 -43.29
N ARG A 21 -57.39 6.88 -42.00
CA ARG A 21 -58.59 6.51 -41.22
C ARG A 21 -59.04 5.03 -41.37
N HIS A 22 -58.88 4.31 -40.26
CA HIS A 22 -59.69 3.20 -39.70
C HIS A 22 -59.38 1.74 -40.08
N TYR A 23 -59.61 0.88 -39.07
CA TYR A 23 -59.31 -0.55 -38.92
C TYR A 23 -57.80 -0.88 -38.79
N ALA A 24 -57.32 -1.62 -37.79
CA ALA A 24 -58.03 -2.50 -36.84
C ALA A 24 -57.84 -2.13 -35.34
N TYR A 25 -58.95 -2.05 -34.61
CA TYR A 25 -59.00 -2.31 -33.16
C TYR A 25 -59.33 -3.80 -32.97
N LEU A 26 -58.51 -4.55 -32.21
CA LEU A 26 -58.84 -5.78 -31.46
C LEU A 26 -57.55 -6.59 -31.16
N CYS A 27 -56.73 -6.12 -30.21
CA CYS A 27 -55.74 -6.95 -29.48
C CYS A 27 -55.07 -6.26 -28.26
N VAL A 28 -55.64 -5.16 -27.72
CA VAL A 28 -55.05 -4.40 -26.58
C VAL A 28 -56.12 -4.10 -25.53
N PHE A 29 -56.82 -5.13 -25.05
CA PHE A 29 -57.85 -4.98 -24.00
C PHE A 29 -57.83 -6.09 -22.92
N ALA A 30 -56.77 -6.89 -22.85
CA ALA A 30 -56.59 -7.95 -21.84
C ALA A 30 -55.48 -7.67 -20.80
N THR A 31 -54.68 -6.60 -20.98
CA THR A 31 -53.50 -6.33 -20.11
C THR A 31 -53.57 -5.02 -19.33
N LEU A 32 -54.65 -4.24 -19.45
CA LEU A 32 -54.80 -2.94 -18.77
C LEU A 32 -55.69 -2.97 -17.51
N VAL A 33 -56.29 -4.11 -17.17
CA VAL A 33 -57.19 -4.23 -15.99
C VAL A 33 -56.47 -4.79 -14.76
N VAL A 34 -55.37 -5.54 -14.93
CA VAL A 34 -54.54 -6.04 -13.80
C VAL A 34 -53.60 -4.96 -13.24
N HIS A 35 -53.22 -3.96 -14.04
CA HIS A 35 -52.20 -2.98 -13.66
C HIS A 35 -52.71 -1.75 -12.89
N VAL A 36 -54.04 -1.60 -12.72
CA VAL A 36 -54.64 -0.45 -12.01
C VAL A 36 -55.02 -0.78 -10.56
N GLN A 37 -55.31 -2.05 -10.22
CA GLN A 37 -55.58 -2.43 -8.82
C GLN A 37 -54.32 -2.61 -7.96
N SER A 38 -53.16 -2.92 -8.57
CA SER A 38 -51.88 -3.03 -7.82
C SER A 38 -51.43 -1.71 -7.21
N LYS A 39 -51.71 -0.56 -7.86
CA LYS A 39 -51.20 0.76 -7.41
C LYS A 39 -52.07 1.47 -6.39
N LEU A 40 -53.26 0.97 -6.07
CA LEU A 40 -54.11 1.54 -5.00
C LEU A 40 -53.82 0.94 -3.62
N ALA A 41 -53.19 -0.24 -3.54
CA ALA A 41 -52.75 -0.83 -2.29
C ALA A 41 -51.44 -0.20 -1.76
N GLU A 42 -50.49 0.15 -2.64
CA GLU A 42 -49.22 0.80 -2.23
C GLU A 42 -49.43 2.20 -1.64
N ILE A 43 -50.41 2.96 -2.13
CA ILE A 43 -50.66 4.35 -1.69
C ILE A 43 -51.24 4.42 -0.27
N GLN A 44 -51.93 3.37 0.22
CA GLN A 44 -52.41 3.35 1.61
C GLN A 44 -51.37 2.88 2.64
N LEU A 45 -50.26 2.25 2.24
CA LEU A 45 -49.19 1.91 3.18
C LEU A 45 -48.17 3.05 3.40
N GLN A 46 -48.18 4.11 2.59
CA GLN A 46 -47.24 5.24 2.68
C GLN A 46 -47.66 6.38 3.62
N LEU A 47 -48.77 6.24 4.36
CA LEU A 47 -49.29 7.30 5.24
C LEU A 47 -49.09 7.03 6.75
N CYS A 48 -48.32 5.99 7.13
CA CYS A 48 -48.08 5.64 8.55
C CYS A 48 -46.61 5.30 8.90
N THR A 49 -45.66 5.49 8.00
CA THR A 49 -44.23 5.41 8.33
C THR A 49 -43.68 6.81 8.62
N PRO A 50 -43.04 7.06 9.79
CA PRO A 50 -42.30 8.29 10.00
C PRO A 50 -41.16 8.35 8.96
N ALA A 51 -40.92 9.54 8.42
CA ALA A 51 -39.89 9.73 7.41
C ALA A 51 -38.50 9.44 8.00
N LEU A 52 -37.97 8.25 7.68
CA LEU A 52 -36.54 8.01 7.70
C LEU A 52 -35.93 8.89 6.62
N THR A 53 -35.44 10.07 7.03
CA THR A 53 -34.48 10.83 6.25
C THR A 53 -33.26 9.93 6.05
N VAL A 54 -33.17 9.32 4.87
CA VAL A 54 -31.90 8.85 4.34
C VAL A 54 -31.08 10.12 4.14
N VAL A 55 -30.20 10.39 5.11
CA VAL A 55 -29.12 11.34 4.93
C VAL A 55 -28.21 10.68 3.88
N GLU A 56 -28.35 11.10 2.62
CA GLU A 56 -27.28 10.89 1.65
C GLU A 56 -26.00 11.46 2.28
N PRO A 57 -24.89 10.70 2.32
CA PRO A 57 -23.65 11.22 2.86
C PRO A 57 -23.28 12.47 2.07
N GLU A 58 -23.12 13.58 2.79
CA GLU A 58 -22.71 14.86 2.20
C GLU A 58 -21.46 14.59 1.35
N GLU A 59 -21.56 14.86 0.05
CA GLU A 59 -20.53 14.50 -0.93
C GLU A 59 -19.29 15.36 -0.66
N GLN A 60 -18.43 14.86 0.23
CA GLN A 60 -17.29 15.57 0.78
C GLN A 60 -16.40 16.03 -0.38
N THR A 61 -16.36 17.34 -0.61
CA THR A 61 -15.64 17.92 -1.75
C THR A 61 -14.20 17.39 -1.75
N PRO A 62 -13.75 16.65 -2.79
CA PRO A 62 -12.48 15.94 -2.74
C PRO A 62 -11.31 16.92 -2.51
N ARG A 63 -10.59 16.71 -1.41
CA ARG A 63 -9.50 17.56 -0.94
C ARG A 63 -8.16 16.97 -1.39
N MET A 64 -7.28 17.79 -1.96
CA MET A 64 -5.94 17.34 -2.32
C MET A 64 -4.90 17.82 -1.31
N TYR A 65 -4.04 16.91 -0.86
CA TYR A 65 -2.84 17.20 -0.09
C TYR A 65 -1.62 17.08 -1.00
N LEU A 66 -0.98 18.20 -1.31
CA LEU A 66 0.21 18.28 -2.15
C LEU A 66 1.46 18.41 -1.29
N ARG A 67 2.35 17.42 -1.41
CA ARG A 67 3.67 17.44 -0.81
C ARG A 67 4.70 17.98 -1.79
N VAL A 68 5.34 19.09 -1.42
CA VAL A 68 6.37 19.77 -2.22
C VAL A 68 7.74 19.62 -1.56
N GLY A 69 8.70 19.01 -2.26
CA GLY A 69 10.08 18.88 -1.80
C GLY A 69 10.82 17.79 -2.59
N PRO A 70 11.96 18.06 -3.24
CA PRO A 70 12.66 17.08 -4.06
C PRO A 70 13.50 16.11 -3.21
N LEU A 71 13.29 14.80 -3.36
CA LEU A 71 14.26 13.78 -2.91
C LEU A 71 14.87 13.13 -4.16
N GLY A 72 15.99 13.69 -4.63
CA GLY A 72 16.68 13.19 -5.81
C GLY A 72 17.62 12.04 -5.44
N GLY A 73 17.47 10.89 -6.10
CA GLY A 73 18.44 9.78 -6.03
C GLY A 73 18.26 8.79 -4.88
N GLU A 74 17.24 8.95 -4.03
CA GLU A 74 16.98 8.03 -2.92
C GLU A 74 16.16 6.78 -3.29
N GLY A 75 16.44 5.68 -2.60
CA GLY A 75 15.65 4.45 -2.70
C GLY A 75 14.24 4.60 -2.11
N MET A 76 13.26 3.88 -2.68
CA MET A 76 11.82 4.01 -2.36
C MET A 76 11.47 3.90 -0.86
N GLY A 77 12.19 3.05 -0.12
CA GLY A 77 12.05 2.94 1.32
C GLY A 77 12.57 4.16 2.08
N SER A 78 13.66 4.77 1.61
CA SER A 78 14.22 6.01 2.19
C SER A 78 13.28 7.18 1.96
N VAL A 79 12.80 7.35 0.73
CA VAL A 79 11.75 8.30 0.34
C VAL A 79 10.53 8.26 1.26
N LEU A 80 10.10 7.07 1.72
CA LEU A 80 8.98 6.94 2.65
C LEU A 80 9.24 7.58 4.02
N GLN A 81 10.49 7.60 4.49
CA GLN A 81 10.84 8.17 5.80
C GLN A 81 10.59 9.69 5.84
N HIS A 82 10.66 10.34 4.69
CA HIS A 82 10.56 11.80 4.54
C HIS A 82 9.12 12.33 4.46
N PHE A 83 8.11 11.47 4.45
CA PHE A 83 6.71 11.86 4.25
C PHE A 83 5.70 11.17 5.16
N LYS A 84 6.15 10.44 6.19
CA LYS A 84 5.22 9.73 7.07
C LYS A 84 4.25 10.65 7.79
N GLN A 85 4.71 11.83 8.20
CA GLN A 85 3.85 12.83 8.83
C GLN A 85 2.83 13.36 7.82
N SER A 86 3.24 13.66 6.59
CA SER A 86 2.33 14.04 5.49
C SER A 86 1.29 12.97 5.17
N ILE A 87 1.64 11.68 5.23
CA ILE A 87 0.68 10.56 5.11
C ILE A 87 -0.37 10.65 6.21
N VAL A 88 0.05 10.73 7.49
CA VAL A 88 -0.88 10.83 8.63
C VAL A 88 -1.77 12.06 8.52
N LEU A 89 -1.19 13.23 8.25
CA LEU A 89 -1.93 14.48 8.12
C LEU A 89 -2.91 14.45 6.93
N SER A 90 -2.57 13.77 5.82
CA SER A 90 -3.50 13.60 4.70
C SER A 90 -4.74 12.77 5.08
N GLN A 91 -4.55 11.72 5.91
CA GLN A 91 -5.63 10.87 6.40
C GLN A 91 -6.53 11.62 7.39
N VAL A 92 -5.93 12.34 8.34
CA VAL A 92 -6.61 13.21 9.32
C VAL A 92 -7.51 14.23 8.62
N LEU A 93 -7.00 14.86 7.57
CA LEU A 93 -7.66 15.95 6.85
C LEU A 93 -8.63 15.46 5.76
N ASP A 94 -8.97 14.16 5.70
CA ASP A 94 -9.81 13.55 4.66
C ASP A 94 -9.38 13.96 3.23
N SER A 95 -8.10 13.76 2.91
CA SER A 95 -7.50 14.30 1.69
C SER A 95 -6.63 13.29 0.94
N SER A 96 -6.66 13.32 -0.39
CA SER A 96 -5.80 12.50 -1.23
C SER A 96 -4.38 13.07 -1.24
N LEU A 97 -3.41 12.28 -0.80
CA LEU A 97 -1.99 12.64 -0.85
C LEU A 97 -1.40 12.43 -2.25
N HIS A 98 -0.76 13.48 -2.77
CA HIS A 98 0.04 13.48 -3.99
C HIS A 98 1.44 14.04 -3.73
N PHE A 99 2.46 13.34 -4.20
CA PHE A 99 3.85 13.80 -4.17
C PHE A 99 4.19 14.45 -5.49
N GLY A 100 4.70 15.68 -5.50
CA GLY A 100 4.93 16.42 -6.77
C GLY A 100 5.90 15.79 -7.78
N TRP A 101 6.59 14.70 -7.40
CA TRP A 101 7.71 14.12 -8.16
C TRP A 101 7.81 12.58 -8.12
N ASN A 102 6.98 11.87 -7.33
CA ASN A 102 7.12 10.43 -7.16
C ASN A 102 5.95 9.65 -7.79
N GLU A 103 6.18 9.13 -8.99
CA GLU A 103 5.16 8.38 -9.75
C GLU A 103 4.71 7.08 -9.04
N ILE A 104 5.60 6.41 -8.31
CA ILE A 104 5.31 5.11 -7.68
C ILE A 104 4.28 5.23 -6.56
N TYR A 105 4.44 6.21 -5.67
CA TYR A 105 3.44 6.49 -4.61
C TYR A 105 2.17 7.18 -5.13
N ASN A 106 2.23 7.79 -6.33
CA ASN A 106 1.10 8.40 -7.02
C ASN A 106 0.32 7.44 -7.94
N ALA A 107 0.87 6.28 -8.31
CA ALA A 107 0.31 5.41 -9.35
C ALA A 107 -1.13 4.93 -9.07
N ASN A 108 -1.48 4.78 -7.78
CA ASN A 108 -2.83 4.46 -7.31
C ASN A 108 -3.46 5.62 -6.52
N ALA A 109 -3.01 6.87 -6.73
CA ALA A 109 -3.74 8.04 -6.29
C ALA A 109 -4.98 8.22 -7.18
N GLU A 110 -6.11 8.62 -6.61
CA GLU A 110 -7.28 8.96 -7.41
C GLU A 110 -6.95 10.12 -8.35
N SER A 111 -7.40 10.03 -9.60
CA SER A 111 -7.22 11.09 -10.60
C SER A 111 -8.18 12.26 -10.34
N GLN A 112 -8.01 12.93 -9.21
CA GLN A 112 -8.79 14.10 -8.82
C GLN A 112 -8.27 15.33 -9.57
N THR A 113 -9.17 16.03 -10.27
CA THR A 113 -8.85 17.32 -10.87
C THR A 113 -8.47 18.32 -9.78
N LEU A 114 -7.28 18.91 -9.88
CA LEU A 114 -6.73 19.90 -8.95
C LEU A 114 -7.65 21.13 -8.80
N ASN A 115 -8.61 21.06 -7.87
CA ASN A 115 -9.40 22.20 -7.47
C ASN A 115 -8.65 23.00 -6.40
N VAL A 116 -7.70 23.83 -6.82
CA VAL A 116 -6.90 24.70 -5.93
C VAL A 116 -7.53 26.07 -5.66
N THR A 117 -8.86 26.21 -5.86
CA THR A 117 -9.56 27.50 -5.68
C THR A 117 -9.48 28.06 -4.26
N LYS A 118 -9.36 27.20 -3.24
CA LYS A 118 -9.03 27.56 -1.86
C LYS A 118 -7.85 26.71 -1.39
N ALA A 119 -6.63 27.22 -1.57
CA ALA A 119 -5.41 26.57 -1.09
C ALA A 119 -5.01 27.08 0.31
N CYS A 120 -4.68 26.18 1.22
CA CYS A 120 -4.23 26.48 2.58
C CYS A 120 -2.92 25.74 2.88
N ARG A 121 -2.01 26.35 3.65
CA ARG A 121 -0.74 25.73 4.05
C ARG A 121 -0.88 25.06 5.41
N VAL A 122 -0.45 23.80 5.55
CA VAL A 122 -0.55 23.01 6.80
C VAL A 122 0.18 23.72 7.96
N GLN A 123 1.35 24.29 7.66
CA GLN A 123 2.21 25.01 8.59
C GLN A 123 1.54 26.22 9.28
N ASP A 124 0.45 26.76 8.71
CA ASP A 124 -0.30 27.87 9.31
C ASP A 124 -1.20 27.39 10.48
N PHE A 125 -1.44 26.07 10.57
CA PHE A 125 -2.33 25.45 11.57
C PHE A 125 -1.60 24.49 12.51
N ILE A 126 -0.50 23.88 12.03
CA ILE A 126 0.41 22.99 12.76
C ILE A 126 1.85 23.48 12.51
N PRO A 127 2.45 24.26 13.43
CA PRO A 127 3.86 24.67 13.34
C PRO A 127 4.81 23.47 13.26
N HIS A 128 5.99 23.67 12.67
CA HIS A 128 6.99 22.62 12.47
C HIS A 128 7.39 21.94 13.80
N GLU A 129 7.60 22.75 14.84
CA GLU A 129 7.97 22.35 16.19
C GLU A 129 6.92 21.49 16.92
N ASP A 130 5.63 21.68 16.62
CA ASP A 130 4.52 20.92 17.20
C ASP A 130 4.23 19.63 16.42
N ARG A 131 4.61 19.59 15.13
CA ARG A 131 4.10 18.64 14.15
C ARG A 131 4.44 17.18 14.47
N ASP A 132 5.69 16.91 14.83
CA ASP A 132 6.15 15.55 15.19
C ASP A 132 5.41 15.03 16.42
N ALA A 133 5.28 15.84 17.47
CA ALA A 133 4.56 15.48 18.70
C ALA A 133 3.07 15.21 18.44
N VAL A 134 2.38 16.11 17.69
CA VAL A 134 0.96 15.97 17.39
C VAL A 134 0.67 14.77 16.48
N VAL A 135 1.51 14.53 15.46
CA VAL A 135 1.37 13.36 14.58
C VAL A 135 1.61 12.05 15.34
N ARG A 136 2.63 11.99 16.20
CA ARG A 136 2.90 10.82 17.05
C ARG A 136 1.77 10.53 18.02
N GLY A 137 1.29 11.56 18.72
CA GLY A 137 0.17 11.42 19.66
C GLY A 137 -1.08 10.89 18.97
N TRP A 138 -1.40 11.39 17.77
CA TRP A 138 -2.53 10.87 16.98
C TRP A 138 -2.35 9.40 16.61
N CYS A 139 -1.16 9.02 16.12
CA CYS A 139 -0.83 7.63 15.82
C CYS A 139 -0.79 6.71 17.05
N ALA A 140 -0.64 7.26 18.26
CA ALA A 140 -0.71 6.56 19.53
C ALA A 140 -2.13 6.51 20.13
N GLY A 141 -3.08 7.29 19.59
CA GLY A 141 -4.45 7.40 20.11
C GLY A 141 -4.59 8.37 21.29
N GLU A 142 -3.72 9.38 21.40
CA GLU A 142 -3.77 10.39 22.46
C GLU A 142 -4.90 11.42 22.23
N ASP A 143 -5.86 11.50 23.17
CA ASP A 143 -7.03 12.38 23.09
C ASP A 143 -6.67 13.86 22.81
N SER A 144 -5.57 14.35 23.38
CA SER A 144 -5.08 15.72 23.18
C SER A 144 -4.62 15.98 21.75
N ALA A 145 -3.93 15.02 21.13
CA ALA A 145 -3.47 15.10 19.75
C ALA A 145 -4.63 14.92 18.76
N ILE A 146 -5.58 14.02 19.06
CA ILE A 146 -6.83 13.86 18.31
C ILE A 146 -7.62 15.17 18.30
N ALA A 147 -7.93 15.72 19.49
CA ALA A 147 -8.67 16.97 19.60
C ALA A 147 -7.95 18.16 18.93
N ARG A 148 -6.61 18.22 18.99
CA ARG A 148 -5.81 19.22 18.29
C ARG A 148 -5.94 19.11 16.77
N LEU A 149 -5.93 17.89 16.24
CA LEU A 149 -6.03 17.66 14.80
C LEU A 149 -7.46 17.81 14.27
N ASP A 150 -8.49 17.49 15.06
CA ASP A 150 -9.89 17.77 14.72
C ASP A 150 -10.18 19.28 14.68
N ASP A 151 -9.58 20.07 15.58
CA ASP A 151 -9.58 21.55 15.50
C ASP A 151 -8.91 22.03 14.19
N VAL A 152 -7.72 21.50 13.85
CA VAL A 152 -7.05 21.85 12.58
C VAL A 152 -7.92 21.48 11.37
N LYS A 153 -8.50 20.28 11.35
CA LYS A 153 -9.41 19.80 10.30
C LYS A 153 -10.60 20.73 10.12
N THR A 154 -11.21 21.16 11.23
CA THR A 154 -12.33 22.11 11.26
C THR A 154 -11.90 23.48 10.74
N ARG A 155 -10.78 24.03 11.22
CA ARG A 155 -10.24 25.33 10.76
C ARG A 155 -9.81 25.31 9.29
N MET A 156 -9.54 24.13 8.72
CA MET A 156 -9.20 23.95 7.32
C MET A 156 -10.39 23.47 6.45
N ALA A 157 -11.62 23.37 6.96
CA ALA A 157 -12.74 22.75 6.23
C ALA A 157 -13.04 23.39 4.86
N ASP A 158 -12.81 24.70 4.73
CA ASP A 158 -12.94 25.45 3.48
C ASP A 158 -11.83 25.17 2.44
N CYS A 159 -10.75 24.51 2.82
CA CYS A 159 -9.55 24.32 1.99
C CYS A 159 -9.70 23.11 1.06
N THR A 160 -9.83 23.36 -0.25
CA THR A 160 -9.88 22.34 -1.31
C THR A 160 -8.48 21.84 -1.70
N GLY A 161 -7.47 22.71 -1.59
CA GLY A 161 -6.07 22.37 -1.71
C GLY A 161 -5.34 22.55 -0.37
N ILE A 162 -4.52 21.56 0.00
CA ILE A 162 -3.70 21.54 1.20
C ILE A 162 -2.24 21.47 0.75
N LEU A 163 -1.45 22.47 1.09
CA LEU A 163 -0.04 22.57 0.72
C LEU A 163 0.82 22.22 1.93
N ASP A 164 1.70 21.24 1.77
CA ASP A 164 2.69 20.86 2.76
C ASP A 164 4.10 21.13 2.24
N THR A 165 4.69 22.20 2.77
CA THR A 165 5.94 22.81 2.30
C THR A 165 7.16 22.47 3.17
N GLU A 166 7.08 21.45 4.04
CA GLU A 166 8.28 20.95 4.72
C GLU A 166 9.33 20.46 3.70
N VAL A 167 10.60 20.36 4.07
CA VAL A 167 11.62 19.82 3.15
C VAL A 167 12.54 18.78 3.78
N ASP A 168 12.59 18.70 5.10
CA ASP A 168 13.53 17.86 5.85
C ASP A 168 12.84 17.20 7.06
N GLU A 169 11.79 16.42 6.78
CA GLU A 169 11.29 15.46 7.76
C GLU A 169 12.10 14.17 7.64
N LEU A 170 12.49 13.53 8.74
CA LEU A 170 13.06 12.19 8.71
C LEU A 170 12.48 11.35 9.84
N THR A 171 11.30 10.76 9.60
CA THR A 171 10.58 10.01 10.64
C THR A 171 10.76 8.51 10.46
N GLN A 172 11.59 7.87 11.30
CA GLN A 172 11.87 6.43 11.19
C GLN A 172 10.72 5.56 11.71
N ASP A 173 9.95 6.06 12.68
CA ASP A 173 9.08 5.28 13.58
C ASP A 173 7.60 5.73 13.57
N LEU A 174 6.97 5.68 12.39
CA LEU A 174 5.50 5.77 12.23
C LEU A 174 4.92 4.61 11.39
N ASN A 175 5.72 3.58 11.12
CA ASN A 175 5.40 2.57 10.10
C ASN A 175 4.08 1.81 10.39
N GLY A 176 3.78 1.49 11.65
CA GLY A 176 2.51 0.86 12.03
C GLY A 176 1.29 1.74 11.72
N CYS A 177 1.40 3.04 11.92
CA CYS A 177 0.34 4.03 11.67
C CYS A 177 0.07 4.19 10.16
N ILE A 178 1.13 4.33 9.36
CA ILE A 178 1.00 4.54 7.90
C ILE A 178 0.81 3.24 7.09
N MET A 179 0.95 2.06 7.70
CA MET A 179 0.91 0.78 7.00
C MET A 179 -0.34 0.59 6.10
N PRO A 180 -1.57 0.95 6.53
CA PRO A 180 -2.75 0.82 5.66
C PRO A 180 -2.64 1.64 4.37
N TRP A 181 -2.09 2.86 4.46
CA TRP A 181 -1.88 3.75 3.32
C TRP A 181 -0.77 3.24 2.39
N VAL A 182 0.34 2.75 2.95
CA VAL A 182 1.47 2.21 2.15
C VAL A 182 0.99 1.02 1.32
N ARG A 183 0.15 0.15 1.92
CA ARG A 183 -0.45 -1.00 1.25
C ARG A 183 -1.43 -0.59 0.16
N SER A 184 -2.32 0.37 0.41
CA SER A 184 -3.30 0.80 -0.61
C SER A 184 -2.65 1.49 -1.81
N ARG A 185 -1.47 2.11 -1.64
CA ARG A 185 -0.71 2.72 -2.74
C ARG A 185 0.18 1.74 -3.51
N LEU A 186 0.88 0.83 -2.84
CA LEU A 186 1.90 -0.01 -3.49
C LEU A 186 1.41 -1.43 -3.89
N ILE A 187 0.33 -1.93 -3.28
CA ILE A 187 -0.29 -3.21 -3.68
C ILE A 187 -1.38 -2.90 -4.73
N PRO A 188 -1.31 -3.45 -5.94
CA PRO A 188 -2.30 -3.18 -6.99
C PRO A 188 -3.70 -3.70 -6.59
N PRO A 189 -4.79 -3.00 -7.01
CA PRO A 189 -6.15 -3.47 -6.80
C PRO A 189 -6.39 -4.89 -7.35
N ARG A 190 -7.24 -5.66 -6.66
CA ARG A 190 -7.50 -7.08 -6.96
C ARG A 190 -8.00 -7.37 -8.39
N SER A 191 -8.56 -6.38 -9.10
CA SER A 191 -9.18 -6.57 -10.42
C SER A 191 -8.21 -6.59 -11.60
N SER A 192 -6.97 -6.12 -11.45
CA SER A 192 -5.97 -6.04 -12.53
C SER A 192 -4.75 -6.94 -12.31
N SER A 193 -4.78 -7.78 -11.27
CA SER A 193 -3.57 -8.37 -10.72
C SER A 193 -3.63 -9.91 -10.67
N PRO A 194 -2.87 -10.63 -11.52
CA PRO A 194 -2.49 -12.03 -11.23
C PRO A 194 -1.57 -12.11 -10.00
N PHE A 195 -1.14 -10.95 -9.49
CA PHE A 195 -0.38 -10.73 -8.27
C PHE A 195 -1.26 -10.34 -7.07
N ALA A 196 -2.59 -10.48 -7.14
CA ALA A 196 -3.40 -10.43 -5.93
C ALA A 196 -2.86 -11.46 -4.91
N PRO A 197 -2.58 -11.09 -3.65
CA PRO A 197 -2.21 -12.09 -2.66
C PRO A 197 -3.38 -13.09 -2.58
N PRO A 198 -3.10 -14.41 -2.54
CA PRO A 198 -4.15 -15.39 -2.29
C PRO A 198 -4.94 -14.93 -1.07
N SER A 199 -6.27 -14.96 -1.17
CA SER A 199 -7.06 -15.01 0.05
C SER A 199 -6.55 -16.21 0.82
N LEU A 200 -5.99 -15.98 2.02
CA LEU A 200 -5.35 -17.03 2.83
C LEU A 200 -6.23 -18.30 2.82
N PRO A 201 -5.71 -19.43 2.33
CA PRO A 201 -5.24 -20.43 3.25
C PRO A 201 -3.91 -19.91 3.83
N TYR A 202 -3.77 -19.71 5.14
CA TYR A 202 -3.36 -20.82 6.01
C TYR A 202 -3.41 -22.16 5.28
N SER A 203 -2.44 -22.36 4.38
CA SER A 203 -2.33 -23.58 3.60
C SER A 203 -1.83 -24.66 4.53
N SER A 204 -2.80 -25.29 5.20
CA SER A 204 -2.65 -26.56 5.89
C SER A 204 -2.29 -27.71 4.94
N ASN A 205 -2.00 -27.42 3.67
CA ASN A 205 -1.39 -28.33 2.73
C ASN A 205 0.13 -28.42 3.05
N PRO A 206 0.57 -29.47 3.76
CA PRO A 206 1.93 -29.55 4.30
C PRO A 206 2.98 -29.89 3.23
N SER A 207 2.57 -29.98 1.96
CA SER A 207 3.42 -30.29 0.81
C SER A 207 3.95 -29.06 0.07
N ARG A 208 3.57 -27.83 0.45
CA ARG A 208 4.18 -26.62 -0.14
C ARG A 208 5.54 -26.36 0.56
N PRO A 209 6.61 -26.08 -0.18
CA PRO A 209 7.81 -25.46 0.38
C PRO A 209 7.49 -24.20 1.19
N MET A 210 8.20 -24.01 2.30
CA MET A 210 8.19 -22.75 3.03
C MET A 210 9.10 -21.76 2.32
N SER A 211 8.61 -20.56 2.01
CA SER A 211 9.42 -19.52 1.37
C SER A 211 10.04 -18.57 2.40
N VAL A 212 11.33 -18.28 2.22
CA VAL A 212 12.11 -17.41 3.11
C VAL A 212 12.73 -16.28 2.30
N GLY A 213 12.33 -15.05 2.61
CA GLY A 213 12.83 -13.84 1.96
C GLY A 213 13.88 -13.16 2.82
N ILE A 214 15.03 -12.86 2.25
CA ILE A 214 16.19 -12.25 2.91
C ILE A 214 16.45 -10.91 2.22
N HIS A 215 16.64 -9.84 2.98
CA HIS A 215 17.10 -8.57 2.42
C HIS A 215 18.50 -8.23 2.94
N ILE A 216 19.44 -8.02 2.02
CA ILE A 216 20.78 -7.54 2.30
C ILE A 216 20.91 -6.14 1.70
N ARG A 217 21.04 -5.14 2.57
CA ARG A 217 21.51 -3.82 2.15
C ARG A 217 22.99 -3.96 1.77
N TRP A 218 23.30 -3.65 0.52
CA TRP A 218 24.66 -3.69 -0.03
C TRP A 218 25.11 -2.29 -0.44
N GLY A 219 24.73 -1.81 -1.63
CA GLY A 219 25.24 -0.60 -2.31
C GLY A 219 25.90 0.47 -1.43
N ASP A 220 25.10 1.29 -0.72
CA ASP A 220 25.59 2.42 0.09
C ASP A 220 26.33 2.01 1.38
N THR A 221 26.24 0.73 1.76
CA THR A 221 26.96 0.11 2.87
C THR A 221 28.11 -0.79 2.43
N ALA A 222 28.44 -0.85 1.14
CA ALA A 222 29.51 -1.71 0.64
C ALA A 222 30.88 -1.32 1.27
N PRO A 223 31.71 -2.30 1.65
CA PRO A 223 33.02 -2.04 2.26
C PRO A 223 33.93 -1.21 1.35
N LEU A 224 34.67 -0.27 1.94
CA LEU A 224 35.80 0.37 1.26
C LEU A 224 36.84 -0.70 0.88
N ARG A 225 37.48 -0.52 -0.29
CA ARG A 225 38.49 -1.44 -0.83
C ARG A 225 39.53 -1.80 0.23
N GLY A 226 39.69 -3.09 0.50
CA GLY A 226 40.64 -3.64 1.48
C GLY A 226 40.05 -4.01 2.83
N THR A 227 38.78 -3.71 3.10
CA THR A 227 38.06 -4.21 4.28
C THR A 227 37.65 -5.67 4.07
N ASP A 228 37.76 -6.50 5.11
CA ASP A 228 37.28 -7.89 5.07
C ASP A 228 35.75 -7.95 5.16
N ILE A 229 35.13 -8.31 4.04
CA ILE A 229 33.69 -8.44 3.82
C ILE A 229 33.00 -9.39 4.82
N SER A 230 33.72 -10.37 5.38
CA SER A 230 33.18 -11.32 6.36
C SER A 230 33.02 -10.72 7.77
N THR A 231 33.70 -9.59 8.03
CA THR A 231 33.68 -8.88 9.33
C THR A 231 32.96 -7.54 9.28
N HIS A 232 32.51 -7.13 8.08
CA HIS A 232 31.90 -5.83 7.84
C HIS A 232 30.44 -5.78 8.35
N ASP A 233 30.06 -4.67 9.00
CA ASP A 233 28.69 -4.47 9.51
C ASP A 233 27.80 -3.82 8.43
N PHE A 234 26.93 -4.64 7.84
CA PHE A 234 25.94 -4.20 6.86
C PHE A 234 24.74 -3.54 7.57
N TYR A 235 24.93 -2.30 8.03
CA TYR A 235 23.93 -1.57 8.83
C TYR A 235 22.53 -1.52 8.17
N GLY A 236 21.54 -2.08 8.87
CA GLY A 236 20.17 -2.23 8.37
C GLY A 236 19.88 -3.60 7.72
N SER A 237 20.86 -4.50 7.69
CA SER A 237 20.72 -5.92 7.36
C SER A 237 20.75 -6.78 8.63
N MET A 238 20.34 -8.05 8.51
CA MET A 238 20.67 -9.08 9.49
C MET A 238 22.08 -9.63 9.19
N ASN A 239 22.84 -10.04 10.21
CA ASN A 239 24.18 -10.58 10.00
C ASN A 239 24.13 -11.99 9.44
N PHE A 240 25.06 -12.36 8.56
CA PHE A 240 25.08 -13.67 7.90
C PHE A 240 25.07 -14.88 8.86
N PRO A 241 25.78 -14.88 10.01
CA PRO A 241 25.68 -15.98 10.98
C PRO A 241 24.27 -16.18 11.55
N ASP A 242 23.51 -15.10 11.77
CA ASP A 242 22.13 -15.19 12.24
C ASP A 242 21.18 -15.67 11.14
N ILE A 243 21.37 -15.19 9.91
CA ILE A 243 20.61 -15.68 8.75
C ILE A 243 20.86 -17.18 8.57
N ALA A 244 22.12 -17.63 8.61
CA ALA A 244 22.48 -19.04 8.47
C ALA A 244 21.92 -19.91 9.60
N ARG A 245 21.95 -19.42 10.85
CA ARG A 245 21.33 -20.07 12.02
C ARG A 245 19.82 -20.24 11.83
N ILE A 246 19.11 -19.17 11.50
CA ILE A 246 17.65 -19.21 11.31
C ILE A 246 17.28 -20.11 10.11
N LEU A 247 18.04 -20.07 9.01
CA LEU A 247 17.83 -20.99 7.88
C LEU A 247 18.03 -22.45 8.29
N ALA A 248 18.98 -22.76 9.18
CA ALA A 248 19.16 -24.11 9.72
C ALA A 248 17.97 -24.54 10.61
N ASP A 249 17.51 -23.66 11.50
CA ASP A 249 16.34 -23.90 12.35
C ASP A 249 15.06 -24.13 11.51
N LEU A 250 14.85 -23.32 10.45
CA LEU A 250 13.73 -23.46 9.52
C LEU A 250 13.84 -24.74 8.66
N ARG A 251 15.04 -25.13 8.23
CA ARG A 251 15.30 -26.41 7.54
C ARG A 251 15.03 -27.61 8.44
N ALA A 252 15.28 -27.51 9.75
CA ALA A 252 14.96 -28.57 10.72
C ALA A 252 13.45 -28.68 11.00
N PHE A 253 12.73 -27.55 10.96
CA PHE A 253 11.28 -27.50 11.16
C PHE A 253 10.47 -27.91 9.92
N SER A 254 10.94 -27.58 8.71
CA SER A 254 10.23 -27.85 7.45
C SER A 254 10.45 -29.28 6.96
N SER A 255 9.36 -29.98 6.60
CA SER A 255 9.44 -31.29 5.92
C SER A 255 9.76 -31.20 4.42
N ASN A 256 9.69 -29.99 3.83
CA ASN A 256 10.04 -29.70 2.45
C ASN A 256 11.30 -28.83 2.39
N PRO A 257 12.08 -28.83 1.28
CA PRO A 257 13.10 -27.82 1.04
C PRO A 257 12.55 -26.39 1.18
N LEU A 258 13.41 -25.44 1.58
CA LEU A 258 13.02 -24.03 1.65
C LEU A 258 13.13 -23.37 0.27
N GLU A 259 12.16 -22.52 -0.07
CA GLU A 259 12.23 -21.61 -1.23
C GLU A 259 12.90 -20.30 -0.79
N ILE A 260 14.23 -20.20 -0.93
CA ILE A 260 14.98 -19.01 -0.50
C ILE A 260 14.95 -17.94 -1.59
N THR A 261 14.62 -16.71 -1.22
CA THR A 261 14.69 -15.52 -2.08
C THR A 261 15.54 -14.45 -1.40
N ILE A 262 16.53 -13.90 -2.10
CA ILE A 262 17.45 -12.89 -1.59
C ILE A 262 17.27 -11.62 -2.43
N ALA A 263 16.98 -10.49 -1.79
CA ALA A 263 17.05 -9.18 -2.43
C ALA A 263 18.31 -8.44 -2.00
N MET A 264 19.07 -7.95 -2.98
CA MET A 264 20.29 -7.19 -2.78
C MET A 264 20.57 -6.34 -4.02
N GLU A 265 20.49 -5.02 -3.89
CA GLU A 265 20.77 -4.06 -4.96
C GLU A 265 22.28 -4.04 -5.30
N GLU A 266 22.62 -4.16 -6.58
CA GLU A 266 23.99 -4.28 -7.13
C GLU A 266 24.74 -5.50 -6.58
N ALA A 267 24.17 -6.69 -6.74
CA ALA A 267 24.54 -7.87 -5.96
C ALA A 267 25.97 -8.40 -6.21
N ASP A 268 26.86 -8.18 -5.24
CA ASP A 268 28.14 -8.88 -5.14
C ASP A 268 27.97 -10.35 -4.67
N ARG A 269 28.42 -11.28 -5.51
CA ARG A 269 28.39 -12.72 -5.24
C ARG A 269 29.26 -13.15 -4.06
N ALA A 270 30.31 -12.40 -3.73
CA ALA A 270 31.17 -12.68 -2.58
C ALA A 270 30.40 -12.52 -1.26
N VAL A 271 29.44 -11.59 -1.20
CA VAL A 271 28.54 -11.41 -0.05
C VAL A 271 27.58 -12.59 0.08
N ILE A 272 26.95 -12.97 -1.03
CA ILE A 272 25.97 -14.07 -1.04
C ILE A 272 26.65 -15.40 -0.63
N ALA A 273 27.92 -15.59 -1.01
CA ALA A 273 28.70 -16.75 -0.57
C ALA A 273 28.87 -16.85 0.97
N LEU A 274 28.80 -15.75 1.72
CA LEU A 274 28.86 -15.75 3.19
C LEU A 274 27.64 -16.44 3.85
N LEU A 275 26.53 -16.59 3.12
CA LEU A 275 25.36 -17.36 3.56
C LEU A 275 25.58 -18.88 3.47
N ASN A 276 26.66 -19.35 2.84
CA ASN A 276 26.91 -20.76 2.54
C ASN A 276 25.74 -21.43 1.79
N LEU A 277 25.22 -20.74 0.77
CA LEU A 277 24.18 -21.26 -0.13
C LEU A 277 24.79 -21.62 -1.49
N GLU A 278 24.43 -22.79 -2.01
CA GLU A 278 24.86 -23.23 -3.35
C GLU A 278 24.07 -22.55 -4.48
N ALA A 279 24.65 -22.53 -5.68
CA ALA A 279 24.00 -21.98 -6.85
C ALA A 279 22.74 -22.81 -7.21
N GLY A 280 21.57 -22.18 -7.12
CA GLY A 280 20.27 -22.84 -7.31
C GLY A 280 19.50 -23.12 -6.02
N GLU A 281 20.09 -22.93 -4.83
CA GLU A 281 19.35 -22.96 -3.55
C GLU A 281 18.50 -21.70 -3.31
N TYR A 282 18.76 -20.62 -4.05
CA TYR A 282 18.10 -19.33 -3.89
C TYR A 282 17.76 -18.66 -5.23
N THR A 283 16.72 -17.83 -5.21
CA THR A 283 16.42 -16.84 -6.25
C THR A 283 17.01 -15.49 -5.84
N LEU A 284 17.74 -14.83 -6.73
CA LEU A 284 18.26 -13.48 -6.52
C LEU A 284 17.33 -12.42 -7.15
N LEU A 285 17.03 -11.39 -6.37
CA LEU A 285 16.34 -10.18 -6.77
C LEU A 285 17.36 -9.03 -6.74
N ASP A 286 17.79 -8.64 -7.94
CA ASP A 286 18.76 -7.57 -8.22
C ASP A 286 18.33 -6.89 -9.53
N SER A 287 17.05 -6.53 -9.61
CA SER A 287 16.50 -5.80 -10.74
C SER A 287 16.93 -4.33 -10.67
N PRO A 288 17.16 -3.64 -11.82
CA PRO A 288 17.47 -2.22 -11.82
C PRO A 288 16.42 -1.40 -11.06
N GLN A 289 16.82 -0.26 -10.48
CA GLN A 289 15.96 0.55 -9.61
C GLN A 289 14.57 0.92 -10.19
N THR A 290 14.43 0.97 -11.52
CA THR A 290 13.14 1.17 -12.21
C THR A 290 12.14 0.02 -12.04
N GLN A 291 12.60 -1.15 -11.58
CA GLN A 291 11.83 -2.38 -11.34
C GLN A 291 11.88 -2.83 -9.86
N ALA A 292 12.56 -2.08 -8.97
CA ALA A 292 12.72 -2.43 -7.56
C ALA A 292 11.39 -2.60 -6.79
N LEU A 293 10.29 -2.03 -7.29
CA LEU A 293 8.95 -2.27 -6.76
C LEU A 293 8.50 -3.73 -6.91
N ASP A 294 8.84 -4.36 -8.03
CA ASP A 294 8.42 -5.73 -8.33
C ASP A 294 9.28 -6.73 -7.57
N ASP A 295 10.58 -6.50 -7.44
CA ASP A 295 11.44 -7.23 -6.49
C ASP A 295 10.90 -7.15 -5.06
N LEU A 296 10.52 -5.96 -4.59
CA LEU A 296 9.96 -5.76 -3.25
C LEU A 296 8.62 -6.50 -3.08
N ARG A 297 7.78 -6.52 -4.13
CA ARG A 297 6.52 -7.30 -4.16
C ARG A 297 6.75 -8.81 -4.19
N VAL A 298 7.80 -9.31 -4.85
CA VAL A 298 8.17 -10.73 -4.82
C VAL A 298 8.67 -11.10 -3.43
N LEU A 299 9.66 -10.36 -2.90
CA LEU A 299 10.26 -10.61 -1.60
C LEU A 299 9.21 -10.61 -0.48
N SER A 300 8.32 -9.62 -0.47
CA SER A 300 7.29 -9.45 0.57
C SER A 300 6.31 -10.62 0.70
N ARG A 301 6.22 -11.53 -0.28
CA ARG A 301 5.33 -12.70 -0.24
C ARG A 301 5.88 -13.90 0.53
N SER A 302 7.15 -13.86 0.93
CA SER A 302 7.78 -14.97 1.63
C SER A 302 7.05 -15.27 2.96
N ASP A 303 6.82 -16.53 3.30
CA ASP A 303 6.15 -16.91 4.55
C ASP A 303 6.92 -16.34 5.76
N VAL A 304 8.25 -16.42 5.70
CA VAL A 304 9.20 -15.83 6.64
C VAL A 304 10.02 -14.74 5.95
N LEU A 305 10.17 -13.57 6.57
CA LEU A 305 11.17 -12.56 6.18
C LEU A 305 12.27 -12.46 7.22
N LEU A 306 13.53 -12.41 6.78
CA LEU A 306 14.73 -12.16 7.57
C LEU A 306 15.30 -10.78 7.17
N LEU A 307 15.17 -9.80 8.06
CA LEU A 307 15.43 -8.39 7.75
C LEU A 307 16.29 -7.71 8.82
N GLY A 308 16.88 -6.57 8.48
CA GLY A 308 17.29 -5.54 9.45
C GLY A 308 16.48 -4.25 9.25
N GLU A 309 16.78 -3.21 10.04
CA GLU A 309 16.08 -1.90 9.99
C GLU A 309 16.48 -1.00 8.78
N SER A 310 16.94 -1.57 7.67
CA SER A 310 17.01 -0.85 6.39
C SER A 310 15.62 -0.44 5.91
N SER A 311 15.53 0.72 5.26
CA SER A 311 14.23 1.28 4.86
C SER A 311 13.55 0.46 3.75
N TYR A 312 14.32 -0.27 2.93
CA TYR A 312 13.79 -1.26 1.98
C TYR A 312 13.18 -2.46 2.72
N GLY A 313 13.93 -3.09 3.65
CA GLY A 313 13.42 -4.21 4.43
C GLY A 313 12.14 -3.88 5.20
N VAL A 314 12.08 -2.71 5.85
CA VAL A 314 10.86 -2.20 6.49
C VAL A 314 9.71 -2.08 5.48
N LEU A 315 9.95 -1.51 4.30
CA LEU A 315 8.91 -1.38 3.28
C LEU A 315 8.44 -2.75 2.75
N THR A 316 9.34 -3.72 2.58
CA THR A 316 9.00 -5.12 2.28
C THR A 316 8.05 -5.69 3.33
N HIS A 317 8.34 -5.49 4.61
CA HIS A 317 7.48 -5.95 5.71
C HIS A 317 6.09 -5.27 5.69
N LEU A 318 6.01 -3.97 5.39
CA LEU A 318 4.73 -3.25 5.31
C LEU A 318 3.83 -3.75 4.17
N LEU A 319 4.39 -4.28 3.08
CA LEU A 319 3.62 -4.89 1.98
C LEU A 319 3.29 -6.37 2.21
N ALA A 320 4.04 -7.04 3.08
CA ALA A 320 3.93 -8.49 3.26
C ALA A 320 2.55 -8.94 3.76
N PRO A 321 2.02 -10.09 3.30
CA PRO A 321 0.81 -10.67 3.84
C PRO A 321 1.06 -11.27 5.25
N PRO A 322 0.00 -11.74 5.95
CA PRO A 322 0.14 -12.57 7.14
C PRO A 322 1.26 -13.61 7.04
N GLY A 323 2.04 -13.78 8.12
CA GLY A 323 3.27 -14.57 8.13
C GLY A 323 4.21 -14.15 9.26
N LEU A 324 5.50 -14.42 9.12
CA LEU A 324 6.53 -14.12 10.12
C LEU A 324 7.59 -13.15 9.58
N THR A 325 8.02 -12.22 10.42
CA THR A 325 9.17 -11.33 10.18
C THR A 325 10.13 -11.47 11.36
N ILE A 326 11.33 -11.96 11.12
CA ILE A 326 12.40 -11.96 12.11
C ILE A 326 13.33 -10.79 11.77
N VAL A 327 13.54 -9.89 12.73
CA VAL A 327 14.22 -8.61 12.50
C VAL A 327 15.44 -8.46 13.40
N LYS A 328 16.61 -8.19 12.81
CA LYS A 328 17.74 -7.64 13.57
C LYS A 328 17.45 -6.15 13.81
N GLY A 329 17.15 -5.81 15.07
CA GLY A 329 16.94 -4.43 15.49
C GLY A 329 18.22 -3.60 15.41
N GLY A 330 18.08 -2.32 15.06
CA GLY A 330 19.12 -1.28 15.17
C GLY A 330 18.76 -0.19 16.18
N GLY A 331 17.71 -0.39 16.98
CA GLY A 331 17.23 0.57 17.99
C GLY A 331 16.33 1.68 17.45
N LEU A 332 16.00 1.69 16.15
CA LEU A 332 15.30 2.80 15.48
C LEU A 332 13.77 2.69 15.55
N GLY A 333 13.25 1.61 16.12
CA GLY A 333 11.82 1.40 16.32
C GLY A 333 11.03 1.21 15.03
N LYS A 334 11.66 0.87 13.90
CA LYS A 334 10.96 0.88 12.60
C LYS A 334 9.88 -0.19 12.48
N PHE A 335 10.00 -1.29 13.22
CA PHE A 335 8.99 -2.35 13.31
C PHE A 335 8.03 -2.18 14.50
N ARG A 336 8.07 -1.06 15.22
CA ARG A 336 7.13 -0.77 16.32
C ARG A 336 5.71 -0.66 15.76
N ASN A 337 4.78 -1.37 16.39
CA ASN A 337 3.35 -1.41 16.07
C ASN A 337 3.02 -1.86 14.64
N THR A 338 3.94 -2.53 13.92
CA THR A 338 3.68 -3.00 12.54
C THR A 338 3.06 -4.39 12.46
N SER A 339 2.83 -5.08 13.59
CA SER A 339 2.22 -6.43 13.63
C SER A 339 0.72 -6.49 13.30
N GLY A 340 0.16 -5.39 12.77
CA GLY A 340 -1.21 -5.37 12.25
C GLY A 340 -1.39 -6.33 11.07
N PHE A 341 -2.65 -6.61 10.72
CA PHE A 341 -3.01 -7.42 9.55
C PHE A 341 -2.41 -8.85 9.55
N GLY A 342 -2.12 -9.42 10.73
CA GLY A 342 -1.80 -10.84 10.89
C GLY A 342 -0.36 -11.26 10.56
N ARG A 343 0.57 -10.31 10.42
CA ARG A 343 2.00 -10.61 10.28
C ARG A 343 2.73 -10.39 11.60
N HIS A 344 3.32 -11.45 12.13
CA HIS A 344 4.07 -11.39 13.38
C HIS A 344 5.47 -10.80 13.15
N VAL A 345 5.94 -10.02 14.12
CA VAL A 345 7.32 -9.52 14.19
C VAL A 345 7.97 -10.15 15.41
N VAL A 346 9.16 -10.71 15.23
CA VAL A 346 10.03 -11.23 16.29
C VAL A 346 11.37 -10.51 16.17
N TYR A 347 11.79 -9.83 17.22
CA TYR A 347 13.13 -9.26 17.28
C TYR A 347 14.14 -10.39 17.50
N LEU A 348 15.31 -10.27 16.86
CA LEU A 348 16.35 -11.31 16.89
C LEU A 348 16.82 -11.66 18.32
N ASP A 349 16.81 -10.67 19.22
CA ASP A 349 17.17 -10.84 20.63
C ASP A 349 16.15 -11.71 21.40
N ASP A 350 14.89 -11.73 20.96
CA ASP A 350 13.81 -12.57 21.47
C ASP A 350 13.70 -13.92 20.72
N TYR A 351 14.45 -14.10 19.63
CA TYR A 351 14.36 -15.30 18.78
C TYR A 351 15.06 -16.50 19.44
N THR A 352 14.26 -17.40 20.01
CA THR A 352 14.69 -18.65 20.62
C THR A 352 14.50 -19.83 19.67
N SER A 353 15.56 -20.61 19.45
CA SER A 353 15.53 -21.84 18.66
C SER A 353 14.91 -22.99 19.48
N ASN A 354 13.59 -22.94 19.68
CA ASN A 354 12.85 -23.93 20.45
C ASN A 354 12.72 -25.33 19.78
N PHE A 355 13.54 -25.62 18.76
CA PHE A 355 13.60 -26.94 18.15
C PHE A 355 14.46 -27.88 19.01
N GLN A 356 13.88 -28.43 20.07
CA GLN A 356 14.35 -29.71 20.58
C GLN A 356 13.92 -30.79 19.57
N PRO A 357 14.85 -31.48 18.89
CA PRO A 357 14.46 -32.64 18.10
C PRO A 357 13.78 -33.65 19.02
N PRO A 358 12.72 -34.36 18.57
CA PRO A 358 12.04 -35.33 19.40
C PRO A 358 13.06 -36.38 19.85
N THR A 359 13.35 -36.41 21.15
CA THR A 359 14.17 -37.45 21.76
C THR A 359 13.47 -38.77 21.53
N ARG A 360 13.98 -39.59 20.60
CA ARG A 360 13.54 -40.98 20.48
C ARG A 360 13.68 -41.62 21.85
N SER A 361 12.57 -42.13 22.36
CA SER A 361 12.60 -43.00 23.52
C SER A 361 13.53 -44.19 23.20
N PRO A 362 14.37 -44.69 24.13
CA PRO A 362 15.17 -45.89 23.91
C PRO A 362 14.33 -47.20 23.76
N HIS A 363 13.04 -47.08 23.49
CA HIS A 363 12.03 -48.14 23.53
C HIS A 363 11.08 -48.16 22.32
N ASP A 364 11.41 -47.43 21.24
CA ASP A 364 10.77 -47.53 19.91
C ASP A 364 11.73 -48.20 18.88
#